data_AF-A0A495Z7V0-F1
#
_entry.id   AF-A0A495Z7V0-F1
#
_cell.length_a   1.000
_cell.length_b   1.000
_cell.length_c   1.000
_cell.angle_alpha   90.00
_cell.angle_beta   90.00
_cell.angle_gamma   90.00
#
_symmetry.space_group_name_H-M   'P 1'
#
loop_
_entity.id
_entity.type
_entity.pdbx_description
1 polymer ?
#
loop_
_entity_poly.entity_id
_entity_poly.type
_entity_poly.pdbx_seq_one_letter_code
_entity_poly.pdbx_strand_id
1 'polypeptide(L)'
;MATIENPTELKVEHLLHSVKQLSPIELDEFTRKFIEWQQREAAIGEEVNPDATDAEVVAFIRKNSQLPEKAYQHYWQLRLKREDETLSDDEQQTYEELLRQSTVMDIKRLEALTILVHRWRKPVKEIMAELGLIVSHLDEPEFAAESAPETYAENHSVEPGKR
;
A
#
# COMPACT_ATOMS: atom_id res chain seq x y z
N MET A 1 15.38 -29.06 23.22
CA MET A 1 14.31 -29.15 22.23
C MET A 1 13.10 -28.47 22.83
N ALA A 2 12.95 -27.16 22.61
CA ALA A 2 11.81 -26.40 23.13
C ALA A 2 10.79 -26.24 22.02
N THR A 3 9.63 -26.87 22.21
CA THR A 3 8.44 -26.73 21.39
C THR A 3 7.99 -25.28 21.47
N ILE A 4 8.13 -24.51 20.39
CA ILE A 4 7.57 -23.16 20.33
C ILE A 4 6.09 -23.34 20.00
N GLU A 5 5.27 -23.27 21.05
CA GLU A 5 3.82 -23.17 20.94
C GLU A 5 3.48 -21.88 20.17
N ASN A 6 2.70 -22.05 19.10
CA ASN A 6 2.23 -20.98 18.23
C ASN A 6 1.15 -20.16 18.97
N PRO A 7 1.39 -18.90 19.39
CA PRO A 7 0.39 -18.12 20.09
C PRO A 7 -0.40 -17.28 19.09
N THR A 8 -1.63 -17.70 18.89
CA THR A 8 -2.75 -16.97 18.31
C THR A 8 -2.86 -15.58 18.96
N GLU A 9 -2.90 -14.51 18.15
CA GLU A 9 -3.05 -13.09 18.56
C GLU A 9 -2.01 -12.54 19.58
N LEU A 10 -0.77 -12.35 19.13
CA LEU A 10 0.19 -11.49 19.82
C LEU A 10 -0.24 -10.01 19.74
N LYS A 11 -0.95 -9.53 20.75
CA LYS A 11 -1.24 -8.10 20.93
C LYS A 11 0.00 -7.34 21.40
N VAL A 12 0.07 -6.05 21.07
CA VAL A 12 1.19 -5.15 21.43
C VAL A 12 1.46 -5.16 22.94
N GLU A 13 0.42 -5.33 23.75
CA GLU A 13 0.56 -5.43 25.21
C GLU A 13 1.40 -6.64 25.65
N HIS A 14 1.26 -7.78 24.97
CA HIS A 14 2.00 -9.00 25.27
C HIS A 14 3.47 -8.87 24.89
N LEU A 15 3.77 -8.23 23.75
CA LEU A 15 5.13 -7.92 23.33
C LEU A 15 5.82 -6.98 24.34
N LEU A 16 5.15 -5.91 24.77
CA LEU A 16 5.69 -4.98 25.77
C LEU A 16 5.92 -5.66 27.11
N HIS A 17 5.09 -6.64 27.48
CA HIS A 17 5.31 -7.42 28.70
C HIS A 17 6.57 -8.28 28.59
N SER A 18 6.80 -8.93 27.45
CA SER A 18 8.00 -9.73 27.19
C SER A 18 9.27 -8.87 27.15
N VAL A 19 9.23 -7.69 26.53
CA VAL A 19 10.38 -6.78 26.45
C VAL A 19 10.78 -6.26 27.84
N LYS A 20 9.80 -6.01 28.73
CA LYS A 20 10.07 -5.58 30.12
C LYS A 20 10.80 -6.63 30.96
N GLN A 21 10.74 -7.90 30.58
CA GLN A 21 11.41 -8.99 31.30
C GLN A 21 12.86 -9.21 30.85
N LEU A 22 13.31 -8.54 29.79
CA LEU A 22 14.67 -8.65 29.29
C LEU A 22 15.68 -8.04 30.26
N SER A 23 16.85 -8.67 30.38
CA SER A 23 17.97 -8.06 31.09
C SER A 23 18.47 -6.81 30.35
N PRO A 24 19.21 -5.89 31.01
CA PRO A 24 19.71 -4.68 30.36
C PRO A 24 20.56 -4.95 29.11
N ILE A 25 21.30 -6.06 29.07
CA ILE A 25 22.12 -6.47 27.93
C ILE A 25 21.25 -6.98 26.78
N GLU A 26 20.23 -7.78 27.08
CA GLU A 26 19.27 -8.28 26.08
C GLU A 26 18.36 -7.16 25.55
N LEU A 27 18.07 -6.14 26.37
CA LEU A 27 17.34 -4.95 25.96
C LEU A 27 18.17 -4.09 24.99
N ASP A 28 19.48 -3.97 25.22
CA ASP A 28 20.40 -3.31 24.29
C ASP A 28 20.49 -4.08 22.96
N GLU A 29 20.58 -5.41 23.02
CA GLU A 29 20.55 -6.27 21.83
C GLU A 29 19.22 -6.20 21.08
N PHE A 30 18.09 -6.21 21.80
CA PHE A 30 16.76 -6.02 21.24
C PHE A 30 16.65 -4.66 20.55
N THR A 31 17.10 -3.59 21.20
CA THR A 31 17.08 -2.23 20.65
C THR A 31 17.94 -2.15 19.39
N ARG A 32 19.14 -2.73 19.41
CA ARG A 32 20.01 -2.80 18.23
C ARG A 32 19.34 -3.55 17.08
N LYS A 33 18.77 -4.73 17.33
CA LYS A 33 18.08 -5.52 16.29
C LYS A 33 16.79 -4.85 15.80
N PHE A 34 16.08 -4.15 16.67
CA PHE A 34 14.89 -3.38 16.32
C PHE A 34 15.25 -2.19 15.45
N ILE A 35 16.32 -1.46 15.77
CA ILE A 35 16.87 -0.39 14.93
C ILE A 35 17.37 -0.94 13.61
N GLU A 36 18.10 -2.07 13.59
CA GLU A 36 18.53 -2.71 12.35
C GLU A 36 17.36 -3.18 11.48
N TRP A 37 16.28 -3.69 12.09
CA TRP A 37 15.06 -4.06 11.38
C TRP A 37 14.34 -2.82 10.83
N GLN A 38 14.16 -1.79 11.64
CA GLN A 38 13.60 -0.51 11.22
C GLN A 38 14.45 0.13 10.11
N GLN A 39 15.77 0.02 10.19
CA GLN A 39 16.71 0.48 9.16
C GLN A 39 16.69 -0.39 7.91
N ARG A 40 16.40 -1.70 8.00
CA ARG A 40 16.20 -2.55 6.81
C ARG A 40 14.88 -2.23 6.12
N GLU A 41 13.82 -1.96 6.88
CA GLU A 41 12.53 -1.50 6.33
C GLU A 41 12.64 -0.06 5.78
N ALA A 42 13.39 0.83 6.45
CA ALA A 42 13.66 2.19 5.99
C ALA A 42 14.71 2.25 4.87
N ALA A 43 15.63 1.29 4.76
CA ALA A 43 16.62 1.21 3.68
C ALA A 43 15.99 0.91 2.30
N ILE A 44 14.70 0.60 2.25
CA ILE A 44 13.92 0.51 1.02
C ILE A 44 13.33 1.89 0.64
N GLY A 45 13.52 2.94 1.44
CA GLY A 45 12.90 4.24 1.24
C GLY A 45 13.83 5.44 1.30
N GLU A 46 14.04 6.06 0.14
CA GLU A 46 14.36 7.49 0.05
C GLU A 46 13.38 8.28 0.94
N GLU A 47 13.92 8.98 1.95
CA GLU A 47 13.18 9.90 2.80
C GLU A 47 13.10 11.29 2.14
N VAL A 48 12.02 12.04 2.39
CA VAL A 48 11.90 13.41 1.88
C VAL A 48 12.75 14.35 2.72
N ASN A 49 13.70 15.05 2.09
CA ASN A 49 14.52 16.05 2.77
C ASN A 49 13.64 17.26 3.19
N PRO A 50 13.54 17.60 4.49
CA PRO A 50 12.71 18.71 4.98
C PRO A 50 13.20 20.09 4.52
N ASP A 51 14.44 20.21 4.04
CA ASP A 51 15.03 21.44 3.48
C ASP A 51 14.97 21.47 1.95
N ALA A 52 14.42 20.44 1.29
CA ALA A 52 14.24 20.40 -0.15
C ALA A 52 13.34 21.55 -0.64
N THR A 53 13.52 22.01 -1.86
CA THR A 53 12.63 22.98 -2.50
C THR A 53 11.21 22.44 -2.66
N ASP A 54 10.21 23.31 -2.78
CA ASP A 54 8.82 22.87 -2.99
C ASP A 54 8.66 22.01 -4.24
N ALA A 55 9.44 22.29 -5.30
CA ALA A 55 9.43 21.48 -6.53
C ALA A 55 9.91 20.04 -6.30
N GLU A 56 10.95 19.86 -5.47
CA GLU A 56 11.47 18.54 -5.10
C GLU A 56 10.49 17.78 -4.21
N VAL A 57 9.86 18.46 -3.24
CA VAL A 57 8.82 17.86 -2.40
C VAL A 57 7.62 17.42 -3.25
N VAL A 58 7.20 18.24 -4.22
CA VAL A 58 6.12 17.88 -5.16
C VAL A 58 6.51 16.69 -6.04
N ALA A 59 7.75 16.64 -6.55
CA ALA A 59 8.23 15.50 -7.32
C ALA A 59 8.24 14.20 -6.48
N PHE A 60 8.65 14.29 -5.21
CA PHE A 60 8.62 13.19 -4.27
C PHE A 60 7.18 12.71 -3.99
N ILE A 61 6.23 13.63 -3.79
CA ILE A 61 4.81 13.30 -3.65
C ILE A 61 4.31 12.54 -4.87
N ARG A 62 4.59 13.02 -6.09
CA ARG A 62 4.17 12.36 -7.33
C ARG A 62 4.75 10.97 -7.47
N LYS A 63 6.04 10.80 -7.20
CA LYS A 63 6.73 9.51 -7.21
C LYS A 63 6.09 8.50 -6.27
N ASN A 64 5.58 8.95 -5.13
CA ASN A 64 4.97 8.12 -4.10
C ASN A 64 3.42 8.11 -4.15
N SER A 65 2.81 8.61 -5.24
CA SER A 65 1.34 8.65 -5.36
C SER A 65 0.73 7.38 -5.96
N GLN A 66 1.52 6.56 -6.64
CA GLN A 66 1.05 5.34 -7.29
C GLN A 66 2.20 4.34 -7.46
N LEU A 67 1.90 3.05 -7.36
CA LEU A 67 2.83 1.99 -7.75
C LEU A 67 3.31 2.20 -9.20
N PRO A 68 4.54 1.76 -9.54
CA PRO A 68 4.98 1.72 -10.93
C PRO A 68 3.97 0.97 -11.80
N GLU A 69 3.74 1.44 -13.03
CA GLU A 69 2.67 0.96 -13.92
C GLU A 69 2.51 -0.57 -13.95
N LYS A 70 3.60 -1.31 -14.16
CA LYS A 70 3.57 -2.79 -14.18
C LYS A 70 3.12 -3.41 -12.86
N ALA A 71 3.58 -2.84 -11.73
CA ALA A 71 3.20 -3.31 -10.41
C ALA A 71 1.73 -2.95 -10.10
N TYR A 72 1.28 -1.77 -10.55
CA TYR A 72 -0.12 -1.36 -10.41
C TYR A 72 -1.07 -2.23 -11.24
N GLN A 73 -0.73 -2.53 -12.50
CA GLN A 73 -1.48 -3.46 -13.35
C GLN A 73 -1.58 -4.85 -12.70
N HIS A 74 -0.47 -5.38 -12.21
CA HIS A 74 -0.46 -6.68 -11.55
C HIS A 74 -1.31 -6.66 -10.27
N TYR A 75 -1.19 -5.62 -9.44
CA TYR A 75 -2.04 -5.41 -8.27
C TYR A 75 -3.53 -5.42 -8.64
N TRP A 76 -3.91 -4.72 -9.71
CA TRP A 76 -5.30 -4.67 -10.16
C TRP A 76 -5.83 -6.04 -10.59
N GLN A 77 -5.06 -6.80 -11.36
CA GLN A 77 -5.43 -8.16 -11.77
C GLN A 77 -5.63 -9.09 -10.56
N LEU A 78 -4.71 -9.03 -9.59
CA LEU A 78 -4.82 -9.82 -8.36
C LEU A 78 -6.01 -9.37 -7.50
N ARG A 79 -6.32 -8.07 -7.48
CA ARG A 79 -7.50 -7.54 -6.81
C ARG A 79 -8.78 -8.09 -7.42
N LEU A 80 -8.92 -8.09 -8.75
CA LEU A 80 -10.09 -8.66 -9.43
C LEU A 80 -10.23 -10.15 -9.14
N LYS A 81 -9.14 -10.92 -9.23
CA LYS A 81 -9.14 -12.35 -8.85
C LYS A 81 -9.56 -12.60 -7.40
N ARG A 82 -9.17 -11.70 -6.49
CA ARG A 82 -9.56 -11.75 -5.08
C ARG A 82 -11.06 -11.49 -4.91
N GLU A 83 -11.60 -10.51 -5.63
CA GLU A 83 -13.03 -10.20 -5.66
C GLU A 83 -13.84 -11.37 -6.24
N ASP A 84 -13.27 -12.11 -7.20
CA ASP A 84 -13.84 -13.32 -7.79
C ASP A 84 -13.55 -14.62 -7.00
N GLU A 85 -12.87 -14.54 -5.85
CA GLU A 85 -12.47 -15.70 -5.02
C GLU A 85 -11.62 -16.76 -5.75
N THR A 86 -10.91 -16.37 -6.82
CA THR A 86 -10.07 -17.27 -7.65
C THR A 86 -8.57 -17.14 -7.39
N LEU A 87 -8.18 -16.36 -6.40
CA LEU A 87 -6.78 -16.08 -6.08
C LEU A 87 -6.10 -17.31 -5.45
N SER A 88 -4.98 -17.74 -6.01
CA SER A 88 -4.15 -18.81 -5.42
C SER A 88 -3.29 -18.32 -4.24
N ASP A 89 -2.75 -19.24 -3.45
CA ASP A 89 -1.91 -18.91 -2.29
C ASP A 89 -0.65 -18.10 -2.66
N ASP A 90 0.03 -18.46 -3.75
CA ASP A 90 1.22 -17.74 -4.24
C ASP A 90 0.86 -16.32 -4.73
N GLU A 91 -0.31 -16.19 -5.36
CA GLU A 91 -0.86 -14.91 -5.80
C GLU A 91 -1.32 -14.04 -4.62
N GLN A 92 -1.86 -14.64 -3.56
CA GLN A 92 -2.22 -13.96 -2.31
C GLN A 92 -0.98 -13.34 -1.67
N GLN A 93 0.14 -14.09 -1.58
CA GLN A 93 1.39 -13.54 -1.06
C GLN A 93 1.88 -12.35 -1.90
N THR A 94 1.77 -12.45 -3.23
CA THR A 94 2.16 -11.38 -4.15
C THR A 94 1.28 -10.14 -4.01
N TYR A 95 -0.03 -10.34 -3.85
CA TYR A 95 -1.00 -9.28 -3.61
C TYR A 95 -0.70 -8.52 -2.31
N GLU A 96 -0.41 -9.26 -1.23
CA GLU A 96 -0.05 -8.67 0.06
C GLU A 96 1.23 -7.84 -0.01
N GLU A 97 2.24 -8.31 -0.75
CA GLU A 97 3.48 -7.56 -0.95
C GLU A 97 3.24 -6.26 -1.73
N LEU A 98 2.43 -6.28 -2.79
CA LEU A 98 2.06 -5.07 -3.54
C LEU A 98 1.27 -4.09 -2.67
N LEU A 99 0.37 -4.58 -1.83
CA LEU A 99 -0.37 -3.75 -0.88
C LEU A 99 0.55 -3.12 0.17
N ARG A 100 1.53 -3.87 0.68
CA ARG A 100 2.55 -3.37 1.60
C ARG A 100 3.38 -2.26 0.95
N GLN A 101 3.81 -2.46 -0.29
CA GLN A 101 4.54 -1.43 -1.05
C GLN A 101 3.72 -0.17 -1.24
N SER A 102 2.44 -0.29 -1.62
CA SER A 102 1.53 0.85 -1.74
C SER A 102 1.41 1.61 -0.43
N THR A 103 1.27 0.89 0.70
CA THR A 103 1.16 1.50 2.03
C THR A 103 2.41 2.30 2.40
N VAL A 104 3.61 1.77 2.09
CA VAL A 104 4.87 2.49 2.32
C VAL A 104 4.94 3.77 1.48
N MET A 105 4.48 3.72 0.24
CA MET A 105 4.42 4.91 -0.63
C MET A 105 3.42 5.94 -0.09
N ASP A 106 2.26 5.51 0.39
CA ASP A 106 1.26 6.40 0.99
C ASP A 106 1.79 7.12 2.23
N ILE A 107 2.54 6.43 3.10
CA ILE A 107 3.18 7.05 4.27
C ILE A 107 4.15 8.16 3.81
N LYS A 108 5.04 7.86 2.88
CA LYS A 108 6.00 8.82 2.32
C LYS A 108 5.31 10.02 1.69
N ARG A 109 4.24 9.78 0.95
CA ARG A 109 3.41 10.82 0.34
C ARG A 109 2.81 11.72 1.41
N LEU A 110 2.28 11.16 2.50
CA LEU A 110 1.71 11.91 3.61
C LEU A 110 2.77 12.74 4.32
N GLU A 111 3.95 12.19 4.61
CA GLU A 111 5.07 12.92 5.21
C GLU A 111 5.45 14.13 4.35
N ALA A 112 5.61 13.96 3.03
CA ALA A 112 5.91 15.05 2.13
C ALA A 112 4.77 16.08 2.02
N LEU A 113 3.51 15.65 2.07
CA LEU A 113 2.37 16.56 2.15
C LEU A 113 2.39 17.40 3.43
N THR A 114 2.82 16.84 4.58
CA THR A 114 2.94 17.64 5.80
C THR A 114 3.95 18.78 5.64
N ILE A 115 5.04 18.58 4.90
CA ILE A 115 6.01 19.67 4.62
C ILE A 115 5.32 20.82 3.88
N LEU A 116 4.55 20.50 2.83
CA LEU A 116 3.83 21.53 2.06
C LEU A 116 2.73 22.22 2.89
N VAL A 117 2.01 21.49 3.74
CA VAL A 117 1.03 22.08 4.68
C VAL A 117 1.69 23.15 5.55
N HIS A 118 2.86 22.84 6.12
CA HIS A 118 3.57 23.78 6.98
C HIS A 118 4.08 25.00 6.22
N ARG A 119 4.59 24.82 5.00
CA ARG A 119 5.14 25.89 4.17
C ARG A 119 4.07 26.79 3.57
N TRP A 120 3.04 26.20 2.98
CA TRP A 120 1.99 26.92 2.26
C TRP A 120 0.85 27.38 3.18
N ARG A 121 0.80 26.85 4.42
CA ARG A 121 -0.25 27.13 5.41
C ARG A 121 -1.66 26.86 4.88
N LYS A 122 -1.78 25.83 4.04
CA LYS A 122 -3.05 25.36 3.45
C LYS A 122 -3.41 23.98 3.98
N PRO A 123 -4.70 23.63 4.06
CA PRO A 123 -5.12 22.28 4.39
C PRO A 123 -4.70 21.30 3.28
N VAL A 124 -4.39 20.06 3.66
CA VAL A 124 -3.97 18.98 2.75
C VAL A 124 -4.89 18.85 1.53
N LYS A 125 -6.20 18.96 1.73
CA LYS A 125 -7.21 18.86 0.67
C LYS A 125 -7.03 19.91 -0.43
N GLU A 126 -6.71 21.15 -0.07
CA GLU A 126 -6.46 22.22 -1.04
C GLU A 126 -5.15 21.99 -1.79
N ILE A 127 -4.09 21.58 -1.08
CA ILE A 127 -2.80 21.24 -1.67
C ILE A 127 -2.94 20.09 -2.68
N MET A 128 -3.66 19.03 -2.31
CA MET A 128 -3.91 17.90 -3.21
C MET A 128 -4.71 18.32 -4.45
N ALA A 129 -5.70 19.20 -4.31
CA ALA A 129 -6.47 19.73 -5.43
C ALA A 129 -5.58 20.58 -6.37
N GLU A 130 -4.75 21.47 -5.81
CA GLU A 130 -3.81 22.31 -6.57
C GLU A 130 -2.75 21.48 -7.32
N LEU A 131 -2.34 20.35 -6.75
CA LEU A 131 -1.38 19.44 -7.37
C LEU A 131 -2.02 18.45 -8.36
N GLY A 132 -3.35 18.46 -8.51
CA GLY A 132 -4.08 17.52 -9.36
C GLY A 132 -4.05 16.07 -8.85
N LEU A 133 -3.82 15.87 -7.55
CA LEU A 133 -3.64 14.55 -6.92
C LEU A 133 -4.96 14.00 -6.36
N ILE A 134 -6.06 14.15 -7.11
CA ILE A 134 -7.37 13.64 -6.68
C ILE A 134 -7.27 12.12 -6.61
N VAL A 135 -7.51 11.61 -5.41
CA VAL A 135 -7.46 10.19 -5.09
C VAL A 135 -8.79 9.58 -5.53
N SER A 136 -8.80 8.98 -6.70
CA SER A 136 -9.79 7.95 -7.02
C SER A 136 -9.10 6.59 -6.96
N HIS A 137 -9.03 5.99 -5.76
CA HIS A 137 -8.67 4.57 -5.62
C HIS A 137 -9.76 3.61 -6.14
N LEU A 138 -10.84 4.17 -6.68
CA LEU A 138 -12.03 3.48 -7.19
C LEU A 138 -12.21 3.62 -8.70
N ASP A 139 -11.42 4.48 -9.35
CA ASP A 139 -11.50 4.58 -10.80
C ASP A 139 -10.74 3.38 -11.36
N GLU A 140 -11.51 2.50 -11.99
CA GLU A 140 -10.99 1.39 -12.77
C GLU A 140 -9.98 1.96 -13.80
N PRO A 141 -8.73 1.50 -13.79
CA PRO A 141 -7.72 2.06 -14.66
C PRO A 141 -8.07 1.81 -16.13
N GLU A 142 -7.69 2.71 -17.04
CA GLU A 142 -8.03 2.62 -18.47
C GLU A 142 -7.62 1.27 -19.12
N PHE A 143 -6.60 0.60 -18.58
CA PHE A 143 -6.15 -0.73 -19.04
C PHE A 143 -7.03 -1.90 -18.57
N ALA A 144 -7.90 -1.71 -17.57
CA ALA A 144 -8.82 -2.74 -17.11
C ALA A 144 -9.98 -2.99 -18.11
N ALA A 145 -10.32 -1.98 -18.93
CA ALA A 145 -11.31 -2.13 -19.99
C ALA A 145 -10.90 -3.13 -21.08
N GLU A 146 -9.60 -3.39 -21.28
CA GLU A 146 -9.08 -4.35 -22.25
C GLU A 146 -9.06 -5.80 -21.75
N SER A 147 -9.28 -6.02 -20.45
CA SER A 147 -9.19 -7.35 -19.83
C SER A 147 -10.55 -8.02 -19.62
N ALA A 148 -11.65 -7.37 -20.01
CA ALA A 148 -12.97 -7.99 -19.97
C ALA A 148 -13.02 -9.14 -21.00
N PRO A 149 -13.33 -10.39 -20.59
CA PRO A 149 -13.48 -11.47 -21.54
C PRO A 149 -14.71 -11.20 -22.41
N GLU A 150 -14.49 -10.98 -23.71
CA GLU A 150 -15.53 -11.09 -24.74
C GLU A 150 -16.07 -12.53 -24.78
N THR A 151 -17.02 -12.86 -23.90
CA THR A 151 -17.98 -13.97 -24.05
C THR A 151 -19.16 -13.64 -23.13
N TYR A 152 -20.40 -13.51 -23.57
CA TYR A 152 -21.16 -14.40 -24.44
C TYR A 152 -22.03 -13.61 -25.42
N ALA A 153 -21.81 -13.83 -26.72
CA ALA A 153 -22.91 -13.86 -27.66
C ALA A 153 -23.70 -15.14 -27.38
N GLU A 154 -24.89 -15.04 -26.78
CA GLU A 154 -25.88 -16.11 -26.85
C GLU A 154 -27.25 -15.55 -27.22
N ASN A 155 -27.57 -15.80 -28.49
CA ASN A 155 -28.89 -15.77 -29.08
C ASN A 155 -29.92 -16.44 -28.18
N HIS A 156 -30.96 -15.71 -27.77
CA HIS A 156 -32.26 -16.33 -27.56
C HIS A 156 -33.35 -15.49 -28.21
N SER A 157 -33.82 -16.01 -29.35
CA SER A 157 -35.10 -15.72 -29.98
C SER A 157 -36.22 -15.63 -28.94
N VAL A 158 -36.94 -14.51 -28.95
CA VAL A 158 -38.35 -14.45 -28.54
C VAL A 158 -39.09 -13.50 -29.49
N GLU A 159 -39.61 -14.02 -30.59
CA GLU A 159 -40.96 -13.66 -31.02
C GLU A 159 -41.86 -14.83 -30.62
N PRO A 160 -43.03 -14.56 -30.02
CA PRO A 160 -44.17 -14.27 -30.87
C PRO A 160 -45.17 -13.23 -30.33
N GLY A 161 -45.76 -12.47 -31.26
CA GLY A 161 -47.19 -12.19 -31.27
C GLY A 161 -47.69 -10.98 -30.48
N LYS A 162 -47.78 -9.82 -31.14
CA LYS A 162 -48.91 -8.87 -30.98
C LYS A 162 -49.19 -8.13 -32.29
N ARG A 163 -50.10 -8.66 -33.10
CA ARG A 163 -51.41 -8.08 -33.49
C ARG A 163 -51.97 -8.77 -34.72
#